data_AF-H6QZL5-F1
#
_entry.id   AF-H6QZL5-F1
#
_cell.length_a   1.000
_cell.length_b   1.000
_cell.length_c   1.000
_cell.angle_alpha   90.00
_cell.angle_beta   90.00
_cell.angle_gamma   90.00
#
_symmetry.space_group_name_H-M   'P 1'
#
loop_
_entity.id
_entity.type
_entity.pdbx_description
1 polymer ?
#
loop_
_entity_poly.entity_id
_entity_poly.type
_entity_poly.pdbx_seq_one_letter_code
_entity_poly.pdbx_strand_id
1 'polypeptide(L)'
;MTEPMSGHDNPTPGRNRRRMTNTALIVAIGAFVTAGILIVGVSVLASSFESTVAEAKQGATATSTTTVASTSAKPAPATQPGLAPPVTTTSKTTTTSATPIAANKTAKEAVALQVDVGDCVILDPDPKKVGKIACGSPDSTYKVVDKAGEGGSCPSDADHSHSVDKTTLCLDIDWTIGSCMTLKPSPTRIPCTAPDGVKVVAVKQNTTEVDTCPNADRGFVYSERKFVICFADL
;
A
#
# COMPACT_ATOMS: atom_id res chain seq x y z
N MET A 1 -10.02 -87.27 31.64
CA MET A 1 -9.33 -86.47 30.62
C MET A 1 -10.38 -85.53 30.03
N THR A 2 -10.21 -84.23 30.31
CA THR A 2 -10.56 -83.05 29.51
C THR A 2 -11.96 -82.88 28.89
N GLU A 3 -12.61 -81.79 29.32
CA GLU A 3 -13.76 -81.00 28.79
C GLU A 3 -13.74 -80.70 27.26
N PRO A 4 -14.76 -80.08 26.60
CA PRO A 4 -15.62 -78.97 27.11
C PRO A 4 -17.10 -78.82 26.66
N MET A 5 -17.73 -77.84 27.31
CA MET A 5 -18.99 -77.11 27.11
C MET A 5 -19.44 -76.73 25.68
N SER A 6 -20.77 -76.67 25.49
CA SER A 6 -21.53 -75.58 24.81
C SER A 6 -23.04 -75.84 25.02
N GLY A 7 -23.92 -74.97 25.53
CA GLY A 7 -23.98 -73.51 25.49
C GLY A 7 -25.19 -73.10 24.63
N HIS A 8 -26.41 -73.15 25.18
CA HIS A 8 -27.67 -72.87 24.46
C HIS A 8 -27.88 -71.36 24.21
N ASP A 9 -28.23 -71.02 22.97
CA ASP A 9 -28.66 -69.70 22.48
C ASP A 9 -29.99 -69.22 23.10
N ASN A 10 -30.07 -67.92 23.38
CA ASN A 10 -31.35 -67.20 23.55
C ASN A 10 -31.18 -65.75 23.02
N PRO A 11 -32.12 -65.20 22.23
CA PRO A 11 -31.93 -63.91 21.55
C PRO A 11 -32.31 -62.72 22.44
N THR A 12 -31.54 -61.64 22.35
CA THR A 12 -31.82 -60.37 23.03
C THR A 12 -32.46 -59.36 22.06
N PRO A 13 -33.56 -58.67 22.42
CA PRO A 13 -34.17 -57.66 21.56
C PRO A 13 -33.44 -56.31 21.67
N GLY A 14 -33.34 -55.64 20.52
CA GLY A 14 -32.61 -54.39 20.32
C GLY A 14 -33.21 -53.18 21.04
N ARG A 15 -32.33 -52.33 21.57
CA ARG A 15 -32.68 -51.03 22.14
C ARG A 15 -32.13 -49.92 21.26
N ASN A 16 -33.00 -49.36 20.42
CA ASN A 16 -32.77 -48.15 19.63
C ASN A 16 -32.40 -46.98 20.56
N ARG A 17 -31.14 -46.54 20.53
CA ARG A 17 -30.67 -45.35 21.22
C ARG A 17 -31.01 -44.11 20.37
N ARG A 18 -32.19 -43.53 20.62
CA ARG A 18 -32.53 -42.18 20.15
C ARG A 18 -31.50 -41.19 20.73
N ARG A 19 -30.69 -40.57 19.87
CA ARG A 19 -29.88 -39.40 20.23
C ARG A 19 -30.83 -38.24 20.51
N MET A 20 -31.05 -37.93 21.79
CA MET A 20 -31.65 -36.67 22.20
C MET A 20 -30.60 -35.57 22.00
N THR A 21 -30.88 -34.64 21.09
CA THR A 21 -30.12 -33.41 20.88
C THR A 21 -30.43 -32.43 22.02
N ASN A 22 -29.43 -32.13 22.84
CA ASN A 22 -29.51 -31.11 23.90
C ASN A 22 -29.68 -29.72 23.28
N THR A 23 -30.88 -29.18 23.44
CA THR A 23 -31.19 -27.76 23.28
C THR A 23 -31.11 -27.12 24.67
N ALA A 24 -30.17 -26.19 24.86
CA ALA A 24 -30.12 -25.25 25.98
C ALA A 24 -29.46 -23.97 25.44
N LEU A 25 -30.25 -23.00 25.01
CA LEU A 25 -30.69 -21.84 25.81
C LEU A 25 -29.49 -21.01 26.30
N ILE A 26 -28.98 -20.13 25.42
CA ILE A 26 -28.22 -18.95 25.88
C ILE A 26 -29.17 -17.77 25.90
N VAL A 27 -29.23 -17.21 27.10
CA VAL A 27 -30.10 -16.15 27.61
C VAL A 27 -29.82 -14.83 26.89
N ALA A 28 -30.90 -14.17 26.50
CA ALA A 28 -30.93 -12.80 26.02
C ALA A 28 -30.36 -11.83 27.07
N ILE A 29 -29.34 -11.05 26.68
CA ILE A 29 -28.93 -9.85 27.42
C ILE A 29 -29.28 -8.64 26.56
N GLY A 30 -30.33 -7.93 27.00
CA GLY A 30 -30.43 -6.48 27.01
C GLY A 30 -30.34 -5.72 25.69
N ALA A 31 -31.49 -5.45 25.09
CA ALA A 31 -31.67 -4.34 24.16
C ALA A 31 -31.66 -2.97 24.89
N PHE A 32 -31.43 -1.91 24.10
CA PHE A 32 -31.71 -0.48 24.33
C PHE A 32 -30.66 0.38 25.07
N VAL A 33 -29.79 1.02 24.28
CA VAL A 33 -29.56 2.47 24.42
C VAL A 33 -29.60 3.09 23.03
N THR A 34 -30.81 3.39 22.56
CA THR A 34 -31.05 4.37 21.50
C THR A 34 -31.61 5.65 22.13
N ALA A 35 -31.14 6.78 21.58
CA ALA A 35 -31.61 8.15 21.75
C ALA A 35 -31.09 8.97 22.96
N GLY A 36 -30.37 10.06 22.63
CA GLY A 36 -30.45 11.29 23.40
C GLY A 36 -29.14 12.07 23.61
N ILE A 37 -28.56 12.70 22.58
CA ILE A 37 -27.94 14.03 22.75
C ILE A 37 -28.40 14.93 21.61
N LEU A 38 -29.31 15.84 21.96
CA LEU A 38 -29.71 17.00 21.17
C LEU A 38 -28.62 18.09 21.28
N ILE A 39 -28.22 18.61 20.12
CA ILE A 39 -28.06 20.03 19.79
C ILE A 39 -27.50 20.95 20.91
N VAL A 40 -26.20 21.23 20.83
CA VAL A 40 -25.62 22.55 21.12
C VAL A 40 -24.75 22.84 19.89
N GLY A 41 -25.12 23.73 18.99
CA GLY A 41 -25.02 25.16 19.23
C GLY A 41 -23.94 25.72 18.30
N VAL A 42 -24.41 26.26 17.18
CA VAL A 42 -23.76 27.12 16.18
C VAL A 42 -22.48 27.84 16.67
N SER A 43 -21.41 27.75 15.89
CA SER A 43 -20.42 28.82 15.76
C SER A 43 -19.94 28.88 14.31
N VAL A 44 -20.63 29.71 13.54
CA VAL A 44 -20.20 30.19 12.23
C VAL A 44 -19.00 31.11 12.45
N LEU A 45 -17.83 30.73 11.94
CA LEU A 45 -16.79 31.69 11.58
C LEU A 45 -16.67 31.64 10.06
N ALA A 46 -17.54 32.40 9.42
CA ALA A 46 -17.31 32.87 8.06
C ALA A 46 -16.17 33.89 8.13
N SER A 47 -14.96 33.48 7.76
CA SER A 47 -13.88 34.43 7.46
C SER A 47 -14.12 34.99 6.06
N SER A 48 -14.62 36.22 6.03
CA SER A 48 -14.75 37.07 4.85
C SER A 48 -13.40 37.25 4.17
N PHE A 49 -13.28 36.79 2.92
CA PHE A 49 -12.27 37.30 2.00
C PHE A 49 -12.95 38.37 1.15
N GLU A 50 -12.72 39.62 1.51
CA GLU A 50 -13.19 40.80 0.79
C GLU A 50 -12.64 40.76 -0.64
N SER A 51 -13.47 40.37 -1.61
CA SER A 51 -13.20 40.61 -3.03
C SER A 51 -13.53 42.06 -3.33
N THR A 52 -12.53 42.94 -3.34
CA THR A 52 -12.67 44.31 -3.83
C THR A 52 -12.63 44.28 -5.36
N VAL A 53 -13.79 44.08 -5.98
CA VAL A 53 -14.03 44.52 -7.37
C VAL A 53 -14.50 45.97 -7.29
N ALA A 54 -13.58 46.92 -7.49
CA ALA A 54 -13.94 48.28 -7.79
C ALA A 54 -14.11 48.41 -9.30
N GLU A 55 -15.36 48.26 -9.76
CA GLU A 55 -15.79 48.66 -11.10
C GLU A 55 -16.22 50.13 -11.03
N ALA A 56 -15.42 51.04 -11.58
CA ALA A 56 -15.81 52.42 -11.84
C ALA A 56 -16.03 52.59 -13.35
N LYS A 57 -17.28 52.85 -13.72
CA LYS A 57 -17.72 53.10 -15.10
C LYS A 57 -17.82 54.61 -15.35
N GLN A 58 -17.45 54.97 -16.58
CA GLN A 58 -17.75 56.19 -17.36
C GLN A 58 -16.78 57.38 -17.28
N GLY A 59 -16.23 57.73 -18.45
CA GLY A 59 -15.65 59.04 -18.74
C GLY A 59 -14.77 59.00 -19.99
N ALA A 60 -15.31 59.47 -21.11
CA ALA A 60 -14.66 59.47 -22.42
C ALA A 60 -13.51 60.48 -22.57
N THR A 61 -12.60 60.15 -23.51
CA THR A 61 -11.84 61.05 -24.40
C THR A 61 -11.02 62.20 -23.79
N ALA A 62 -9.69 62.10 -23.85
CA ALA A 62 -8.85 63.02 -24.65
C ALA A 62 -7.36 62.65 -24.59
N THR A 63 -6.77 62.53 -25.78
CA THR A 63 -5.34 62.65 -26.06
C THR A 63 -4.76 63.94 -25.48
N SER A 64 -3.60 63.88 -24.80
CA SER A 64 -2.53 64.87 -24.95
C SER A 64 -1.25 64.44 -24.24
N THR A 65 -0.22 64.32 -25.08
CA THR A 65 1.21 64.31 -24.83
C THR A 65 1.63 65.47 -23.91
N THR A 66 2.47 65.22 -22.91
CA THR A 66 3.47 66.22 -22.48
C THR A 66 4.69 65.52 -21.90
N THR A 67 5.76 65.62 -22.69
CA THR A 67 7.16 65.43 -22.35
C THR A 67 7.60 66.41 -21.25
N VAL A 68 8.29 65.93 -20.21
CA VAL A 68 9.31 66.72 -19.51
C VAL A 68 10.51 65.82 -19.23
N ALA A 69 11.68 66.27 -19.69
CA ALA A 69 12.96 65.61 -19.55
C ALA A 69 13.81 66.23 -18.44
N SER A 70 14.77 65.44 -17.95
CA SER A 70 16.01 65.80 -17.22
C SER A 70 15.83 65.99 -15.70
N THR A 71 16.61 65.33 -14.82
CA THR A 71 18.06 65.47 -14.76
C THR A 71 18.75 64.29 -14.04
N SER A 72 19.92 63.97 -14.58
CA SER A 72 20.98 63.05 -14.18
C SER A 72 21.37 63.05 -12.69
N ALA A 73 21.52 61.86 -12.11
CA ALA A 73 22.45 61.60 -11.00
C ALA A 73 23.03 60.18 -11.10
N LYS A 74 24.30 60.15 -11.51
CA LYS A 74 25.21 59.00 -11.57
C LYS A 74 25.56 58.49 -10.17
N PRO A 75 25.62 57.16 -9.98
CA PRO A 75 26.77 56.58 -9.28
C PRO A 75 27.55 55.60 -10.15
N ALA A 76 28.87 55.62 -9.93
CA ALA A 76 29.91 54.89 -10.64
C ALA A 76 29.88 53.36 -10.37
N PRO A 77 30.61 52.57 -11.16
CA PRO A 77 30.43 51.12 -11.32
C PRO A 77 31.13 50.32 -10.21
N ALA A 78 30.43 49.31 -9.71
CA ALA A 78 31.05 48.25 -8.91
C ALA A 78 31.85 47.34 -9.85
N THR A 79 33.16 47.42 -9.72
CA THR A 79 34.19 46.57 -10.29
C THR A 79 33.85 45.09 -10.09
N GLN A 80 33.70 44.36 -11.20
CA GLN A 80 33.61 42.91 -11.25
C GLN A 80 35.04 42.36 -11.38
N PRO A 81 35.58 41.59 -10.41
CA PRO A 81 36.86 40.90 -10.59
C PRO A 81 36.71 39.75 -11.58
N GLY A 82 37.72 39.63 -12.43
CA GLY A 82 37.73 38.84 -13.64
C GLY A 82 37.57 37.33 -13.44
N LEU A 83 37.02 36.76 -14.50
CA LEU A 83 37.03 35.35 -14.88
C LEU A 83 38.40 34.70 -14.62
N ALA A 84 38.43 33.75 -13.69
CA ALA A 84 39.47 32.73 -13.63
C ALA A 84 39.01 31.50 -14.45
N PRO A 85 39.93 30.82 -15.16
CA PRO A 85 39.64 29.74 -16.10
C PRO A 85 38.97 28.50 -15.46
N PRO A 86 38.29 27.65 -16.25
CA PRO A 86 37.61 26.47 -15.73
C PRO A 86 38.61 25.50 -15.13
N VAL A 87 38.48 25.24 -13.83
CA VAL A 87 39.23 24.18 -13.15
C VAL A 87 38.71 22.86 -13.70
N THR A 88 39.56 22.17 -14.47
CA THR A 88 39.34 20.79 -14.89
C THR A 88 39.39 19.89 -13.66
N THR A 89 38.25 19.65 -13.04
CA THR A 89 38.12 18.61 -12.01
C THR A 89 38.04 17.26 -12.70
N THR A 90 39.19 16.59 -12.77
CA THR A 90 39.32 15.18 -13.14
C THR A 90 38.55 14.33 -12.14
N SER A 91 37.26 14.10 -12.39
CA SER A 91 36.49 13.07 -11.70
C SER A 91 37.00 11.71 -12.15
N LYS A 92 37.79 11.08 -11.28
CA LYS A 92 38.30 9.73 -11.42
C LYS A 92 37.11 8.78 -11.61
N THR A 93 36.95 8.28 -12.84
CA THR A 93 36.05 7.18 -13.19
C THR A 93 36.49 5.95 -12.42
N THR A 94 35.79 5.64 -11.32
CA THR A 94 35.90 4.31 -10.71
C THR A 94 34.97 3.38 -11.50
N THR A 95 35.53 2.79 -12.54
CA THR A 95 34.97 1.61 -13.21
C THR A 95 34.97 0.47 -12.19
N THR A 96 33.88 0.30 -11.45
CA THR A 96 33.63 -0.95 -10.74
C THR A 96 32.99 -1.91 -11.73
N SER A 97 33.82 -2.84 -12.21
CA SER A 97 33.46 -3.96 -13.04
C SER A 97 32.18 -4.65 -12.55
N ALA A 98 31.22 -4.79 -13.46
CA ALA A 98 30.08 -5.67 -13.29
C ALA A 98 30.58 -7.11 -13.17
N THR A 99 30.50 -7.68 -11.96
CA THR A 99 30.65 -9.12 -11.75
C THR A 99 29.30 -9.77 -12.08
N PRO A 100 29.24 -10.80 -12.94
CA PRO A 100 28.00 -11.50 -13.23
C PRO A 100 27.53 -12.21 -11.95
N ILE A 101 26.33 -11.89 -11.47
CA ILE A 101 25.71 -12.60 -10.36
C ILE A 101 25.37 -14.00 -10.87
N ALA A 102 26.25 -14.95 -10.53
CA ALA A 102 26.07 -16.35 -10.75
C ALA A 102 24.77 -16.82 -10.06
N ALA A 103 23.95 -17.55 -10.81
CA ALA A 103 22.85 -18.34 -10.28
C ALA A 103 23.41 -19.33 -9.25
N ASN A 104 23.28 -19.03 -7.96
CA ASN A 104 23.70 -19.93 -6.92
C ASN A 104 22.48 -20.56 -6.23
N LYS A 105 22.16 -21.77 -6.71
CA LYS A 105 21.32 -22.75 -6.03
C LYS A 105 22.16 -23.33 -4.87
N THR A 106 22.12 -22.70 -3.70
CA THR A 106 22.67 -23.30 -2.47
C THR A 106 21.78 -22.94 -1.27
N ALA A 107 21.51 -23.97 -0.45
CA ALA A 107 20.55 -24.03 0.64
C ALA A 107 20.67 -22.84 1.63
N LYS A 108 19.57 -22.10 1.86
CA LYS A 108 18.58 -22.35 2.94
C LYS A 108 19.19 -22.30 4.35
N GLU A 109 19.87 -21.22 4.65
CA GLU A 109 19.93 -20.70 6.02
C GLU A 109 19.00 -19.49 6.07
N ALA A 110 18.15 -19.39 7.09
CA ALA A 110 16.91 -18.61 7.13
C ALA A 110 17.03 -17.20 6.51
N VAL A 111 16.58 -17.07 5.27
CA VAL A 111 16.69 -15.84 4.47
C VAL A 111 15.79 -14.72 5.01
N ALA A 112 14.81 -15.02 5.88
CA ALA A 112 13.99 -13.98 6.49
C ALA A 112 14.76 -12.99 7.35
N LEU A 113 15.93 -13.34 7.90
CA LEU A 113 16.79 -12.36 8.57
C LEU A 113 17.45 -11.37 7.60
N GLN A 114 17.51 -11.68 6.30
CA GLN A 114 18.17 -10.86 5.27
C GLN A 114 17.20 -10.07 4.39
N VAL A 115 15.89 -10.25 4.58
CA VAL A 115 14.86 -9.44 3.93
C VAL A 115 14.53 -8.27 4.85
N ASP A 116 14.57 -7.05 4.34
CA ASP A 116 14.27 -5.82 5.05
C ASP A 116 12.99 -5.15 4.55
N VAL A 117 12.48 -4.21 5.34
CA VAL A 117 11.34 -3.39 4.92
C VAL A 117 11.72 -2.64 3.64
N GLY A 118 10.86 -2.73 2.63
CA GLY A 118 11.08 -2.21 1.29
C GLY A 118 11.55 -3.25 0.27
N ASP A 119 12.05 -4.41 0.72
CA ASP A 119 12.46 -5.47 -0.20
C ASP A 119 11.25 -6.19 -0.79
N CYS A 120 11.34 -6.50 -2.08
CA CYS A 120 10.41 -7.42 -2.72
C CYS A 120 10.87 -8.86 -2.55
N VAL A 121 9.89 -9.75 -2.44
CA VAL A 121 10.11 -11.15 -2.11
C VAL A 121 9.31 -12.09 -2.96
N ILE A 122 9.88 -13.29 -3.12
CA ILE A 122 9.19 -14.48 -3.59
C ILE A 122 9.03 -15.44 -2.41
N LEU A 123 7.80 -15.90 -2.19
CA LEU A 123 7.49 -16.87 -1.13
C LEU A 123 7.78 -18.27 -1.65
N ASP A 124 8.60 -19.03 -0.94
CA ASP A 124 8.89 -20.43 -1.29
C ASP A 124 7.73 -21.33 -0.80
N PRO A 125 7.46 -22.47 -1.45
CA PRO A 125 6.51 -23.45 -0.92
C PRO A 125 6.84 -23.93 0.49
N ASP A 126 8.12 -23.91 0.89
CA ASP A 126 8.52 -24.08 2.28
C ASP A 126 8.37 -22.73 3.02
N PRO A 127 7.45 -22.62 4.00
CA PRO A 127 7.16 -21.36 4.67
C PRO A 127 8.31 -20.83 5.53
N LYS A 128 9.39 -21.60 5.71
CA LYS A 128 10.61 -21.13 6.40
C LYS A 128 11.59 -20.44 5.47
N LYS A 129 11.23 -20.29 4.19
CA LYS A 129 12.09 -19.69 3.16
C LYS A 129 11.34 -18.55 2.48
N VAL A 130 12.04 -17.43 2.37
CA VAL A 130 11.60 -16.28 1.60
C VAL A 130 12.80 -15.83 0.77
N GLY A 131 12.64 -15.66 -0.54
CA GLY A 131 13.71 -15.17 -1.40
C GLY A 131 13.57 -13.66 -1.64
N LYS A 132 14.69 -12.91 -1.67
CA LYS A 132 14.68 -11.54 -2.19
C LYS A 132 14.60 -11.56 -3.72
N ILE A 133 13.88 -10.61 -4.28
CA ILE A 133 13.80 -10.40 -5.72
C ILE A 133 13.69 -8.91 -6.03
N ALA A 134 14.04 -8.52 -7.26
CA ALA A 134 13.82 -7.15 -7.70
C ALA A 134 12.33 -6.82 -7.76
N CYS A 135 11.92 -5.71 -7.13
CA CYS A 135 10.57 -5.17 -7.28
C CYS A 135 10.26 -4.88 -8.75
N GLY A 136 9.03 -5.12 -9.17
CA GLY A 136 8.61 -4.98 -10.57
C GLY A 136 8.98 -6.16 -11.47
N SER A 137 9.82 -7.10 -11.00
CA SER A 137 10.17 -8.28 -11.82
C SER A 137 8.96 -9.21 -12.01
N PRO A 138 8.93 -10.03 -13.08
CA PRO A 138 7.80 -10.91 -13.37
C PRO A 138 7.41 -11.87 -12.23
N ASP A 139 8.38 -12.29 -11.42
CA ASP A 139 8.16 -13.23 -10.31
C ASP A 139 7.98 -12.52 -8.95
N SER A 140 8.06 -11.19 -8.91
CA SER A 140 7.83 -10.40 -7.70
C SER A 140 6.34 -10.20 -7.46
N THR A 141 5.83 -10.82 -6.39
CA THR A 141 4.42 -10.70 -5.98
C THR A 141 4.24 -9.76 -4.81
N TYR A 142 5.15 -9.79 -3.84
CA TYR A 142 5.00 -9.08 -2.58
C TYR A 142 6.22 -8.21 -2.25
N LYS A 143 5.99 -7.17 -1.45
CA LYS A 143 6.98 -6.31 -0.84
C LYS A 143 6.80 -6.31 0.68
N VAL A 144 7.90 -6.41 1.42
CA VAL A 144 7.88 -6.28 2.87
C VAL A 144 7.60 -4.82 3.23
N VAL A 145 6.53 -4.59 3.98
CA VAL A 145 6.12 -3.25 4.42
C VAL A 145 6.33 -3.03 5.90
N ASP A 146 6.37 -4.12 6.68
CA ASP A 146 6.71 -4.08 8.10
C ASP A 146 7.19 -5.46 8.56
N LYS A 147 7.74 -5.54 9.78
CA LYS A 147 8.07 -6.79 10.47
C LYS A 147 7.54 -6.75 11.90
N ALA A 148 6.79 -7.77 12.27
CA ALA A 148 6.38 -7.99 13.64
C ALA A 148 7.25 -9.07 14.30
N GLY A 149 7.73 -8.79 15.52
CA GLY A 149 8.39 -9.79 16.36
C GLY A 149 7.39 -10.77 16.99
N GLU A 150 7.90 -11.66 17.83
CA GLU A 150 7.08 -12.59 18.61
C GLU A 150 6.04 -11.84 19.45
N GLY A 151 4.76 -12.16 19.25
CA GLY A 151 3.64 -11.48 19.92
C GLY A 151 3.19 -10.15 19.28
N GLY A 152 3.86 -9.68 18.22
CA GLY A 152 3.40 -8.56 17.40
C GLY A 152 2.43 -8.97 16.30
N SER A 153 1.70 -8.01 15.75
CA SER A 153 0.79 -8.20 14.61
C SER A 153 1.12 -7.23 13.47
N CYS A 154 0.85 -7.66 12.24
CA CYS A 154 0.91 -6.78 11.09
C CYS A 154 -0.20 -5.71 11.12
N PRO A 155 -0.02 -4.59 10.38
CA PRO A 155 -1.12 -3.67 10.08
C PRO A 155 -2.34 -4.44 9.58
N SER A 156 -3.52 -4.00 9.98
CA SER A 156 -4.79 -4.68 9.66
C SER A 156 -5.12 -4.67 8.17
N ASP A 157 -4.52 -3.75 7.42
CA ASP A 157 -4.65 -3.61 5.97
C ASP A 157 -3.47 -4.20 5.18
N ALA A 158 -2.59 -5.01 5.79
CA ALA A 158 -1.57 -5.75 5.04
C ALA A 158 -2.21 -6.84 4.18
N ASP A 159 -1.73 -7.03 2.94
CA ASP A 159 -2.31 -8.01 2.02
C ASP A 159 -2.00 -9.46 2.41
N HIS A 160 -0.83 -9.67 3.03
CA HIS A 160 -0.41 -10.99 3.50
C HIS A 160 0.49 -10.88 4.73
N SER A 161 0.43 -11.91 5.58
CA SER A 161 1.35 -12.09 6.70
C SER A 161 2.06 -13.42 6.53
N HIS A 162 3.39 -13.40 6.62
CA HIS A 162 4.21 -14.59 6.42
C HIS A 162 5.19 -14.76 7.58
N SER A 163 4.99 -15.80 8.39
CA SER A 163 5.84 -16.07 9.55
C SER A 163 7.05 -16.91 9.18
N VAL A 164 8.24 -16.39 9.50
CA VAL A 164 9.50 -17.11 9.38
C VAL A 164 10.23 -17.05 10.72
N ASP A 165 10.47 -18.23 11.29
CA ASP A 165 11.01 -18.41 12.63
C ASP A 165 10.21 -17.63 13.70
N LYS A 166 10.79 -16.58 14.28
CA LYS A 166 10.16 -15.73 15.32
C LYS A 166 9.71 -14.37 14.79
N THR A 167 9.78 -14.16 13.47
CA THR A 167 9.44 -12.90 12.82
C THR A 167 8.27 -13.13 11.87
N THR A 168 7.30 -12.23 11.89
CA THR A 168 6.24 -12.18 10.88
C THR A 168 6.54 -11.03 9.93
N LEU A 169 6.69 -11.35 8.65
CA LEU A 169 6.78 -10.36 7.59
C LEU A 169 5.37 -9.88 7.26
N CYS A 170 5.17 -8.57 7.28
CA CYS A 170 3.96 -7.93 6.83
C CYS A 170 4.17 -7.53 5.39
N LEU A 171 3.33 -8.04 4.50
CA LEU A 171 3.53 -7.96 3.07
C LEU A 171 2.37 -7.23 2.41
N ASP A 172 2.71 -6.36 1.49
CA ASP A 172 1.79 -5.85 0.49
C ASP A 172 2.13 -6.43 -0.87
N ILE A 173 1.14 -6.45 -1.75
CA ILE A 173 1.37 -6.70 -3.17
C ILE A 173 2.38 -5.68 -3.70
N ASP A 174 3.30 -6.15 -4.54
CA ASP A 174 4.28 -5.30 -5.22
C ASP A 174 3.61 -4.47 -6.34
N TRP A 175 2.93 -3.40 -5.92
CA TRP A 175 2.27 -2.46 -6.82
C TRP A 175 3.28 -1.61 -7.58
N THR A 176 3.65 -2.07 -8.77
CA THR A 176 4.49 -1.32 -9.71
C THR A 176 3.61 -0.59 -10.73
N ILE A 177 3.72 0.73 -10.82
CA ILE A 177 2.97 1.53 -11.80
C ILE A 177 3.28 1.04 -13.21
N GLY A 178 2.24 0.89 -14.03
CA GLY A 178 2.32 0.39 -15.39
C GLY A 178 2.32 -1.14 -15.51
N SER A 179 2.50 -1.86 -14.40
CA SER A 179 2.48 -3.33 -14.41
C SER A 179 1.06 -3.89 -14.35
N CYS A 180 0.94 -5.13 -14.82
CA CYS A 180 -0.33 -5.83 -14.96
C CYS A 180 -0.33 -7.12 -14.15
N MET A 181 -1.47 -7.43 -13.53
CA MET A 181 -1.63 -8.62 -12.69
C MET A 181 -3.08 -9.12 -12.66
N THR A 182 -3.25 -10.41 -12.39
CA THR A 182 -4.50 -10.92 -11.84
C THR A 182 -4.43 -10.87 -10.32
N LEU A 183 -5.54 -10.60 -9.66
CA LEU A 183 -5.64 -10.59 -8.19
C LEU A 183 -6.17 -11.91 -7.61
N LYS A 184 -6.74 -12.78 -8.45
CA LYS A 184 -7.39 -14.03 -8.03
C LYS A 184 -6.84 -15.23 -8.81
N PRO A 185 -6.68 -16.40 -8.17
CA PRO A 185 -6.90 -16.68 -6.75
C PRO A 185 -5.82 -16.06 -5.83
N SER A 186 -4.71 -15.62 -6.42
CA SER A 186 -3.62 -14.91 -5.76
C SER A 186 -3.04 -13.86 -6.72
N PRO A 187 -2.46 -12.76 -6.18
CA PRO A 187 -1.79 -11.75 -6.99
C PRO A 187 -0.68 -12.40 -7.83
N THR A 188 -0.76 -12.24 -9.15
CA THR A 188 0.22 -12.81 -10.08
C THR A 188 0.40 -11.85 -11.25
N ARG A 189 1.66 -11.53 -11.59
CA ARG A 189 1.93 -10.68 -12.74
C ARG A 189 1.59 -11.39 -14.04
N ILE A 190 1.00 -10.63 -14.97
CA ILE A 190 0.60 -11.12 -16.28
C ILE A 190 0.98 -10.08 -17.35
N PRO A 191 1.10 -10.47 -18.63
CA PRO A 191 1.18 -9.51 -19.72
C PRO A 191 -0.03 -8.57 -19.72
N CYS A 192 0.17 -7.29 -20.01
CA CYS A 192 -0.94 -6.33 -20.10
C CYS A 192 -1.90 -6.57 -21.30
N THR A 193 -1.59 -7.55 -22.14
CA THR A 193 -2.46 -8.02 -23.22
C THR A 193 -3.33 -9.20 -22.80
N ALA A 194 -3.15 -9.72 -21.57
CA ALA A 194 -3.96 -10.80 -21.05
C ALA A 194 -5.36 -10.29 -20.67
N PRO A 195 -6.41 -11.07 -20.94
CA PRO A 195 -7.75 -10.72 -20.49
C PRO A 195 -7.87 -10.84 -18.96
N ASP A 196 -8.89 -10.19 -18.39
CA ASP A 196 -9.35 -10.38 -17.01
C ASP A 196 -8.30 -10.02 -15.92
N GLY A 197 -7.41 -9.07 -16.23
CA GLY A 197 -6.45 -8.52 -15.28
C GLY A 197 -6.67 -7.05 -14.96
N VAL A 198 -5.76 -6.51 -14.15
CA VAL A 198 -5.69 -5.07 -13.87
C VAL A 198 -4.32 -4.52 -14.19
N LYS A 199 -4.29 -3.27 -14.61
CA LYS A 199 -3.08 -2.45 -14.71
C LYS A 199 -3.04 -1.44 -13.57
N VAL A 200 -1.92 -1.36 -12.86
CA VAL A 200 -1.68 -0.30 -11.86
C VAL A 200 -1.44 1.01 -12.60
N VAL A 201 -2.30 2.00 -12.42
CA VAL A 201 -2.18 3.31 -13.10
C VAL A 201 -1.56 4.39 -12.20
N ALA A 202 -1.81 4.32 -10.90
CA ALA A 202 -1.26 5.27 -9.94
C ALA A 202 -1.26 4.69 -8.52
N VAL A 203 -0.45 5.30 -7.66
CA VAL A 203 -0.48 5.10 -6.20
C VAL A 203 -0.66 6.46 -5.56
N LYS A 204 -1.74 6.64 -4.80
CA LYS A 204 -2.07 7.90 -4.10
C LYS A 204 -1.73 7.76 -2.63
N GLN A 205 -0.81 8.59 -2.16
CA GLN A 205 -0.37 8.61 -0.77
C GLN A 205 -1.23 9.58 0.05
N ASN A 206 -1.24 9.38 1.37
CA ASN A 206 -1.93 10.22 2.35
C ASN A 206 -3.44 10.39 2.10
N THR A 207 -4.10 9.35 1.59
CA THR A 207 -5.53 9.38 1.31
C THR A 207 -6.15 8.00 1.44
N THR A 208 -7.43 7.97 1.77
CA THR A 208 -8.31 6.79 1.72
C THR A 208 -9.42 6.95 0.67
N GLU A 209 -9.39 8.05 -0.09
CA GLU A 209 -10.43 8.43 -1.05
C GLU A 209 -10.12 7.84 -2.43
N VAL A 210 -10.95 6.89 -2.88
CA VAL A 210 -10.81 6.23 -4.19
C VAL A 210 -11.01 7.22 -5.34
N ASP A 211 -11.82 8.25 -5.15
CA ASP A 211 -12.11 9.30 -6.14
C ASP A 211 -10.87 10.11 -6.55
N THR A 212 -9.76 9.98 -5.80
CA THR A 212 -8.48 10.61 -6.14
C THR A 212 -7.73 9.89 -7.26
N CYS A 213 -8.23 8.75 -7.75
CA CYS A 213 -7.61 7.97 -8.82
C CYS A 213 -7.94 8.53 -10.22
N PRO A 214 -6.99 9.18 -10.91
CA PRO A 214 -7.23 9.68 -12.26
C PRO A 214 -7.17 8.52 -13.26
N ASN A 215 -8.10 8.50 -14.22
CA ASN A 215 -8.09 7.56 -15.35
C ASN A 215 -8.01 6.08 -14.89
N ALA A 216 -8.71 5.76 -13.81
CA ALA A 216 -8.79 4.43 -13.22
C ALA A 216 -10.25 3.98 -13.19
N ASP A 217 -10.49 2.69 -13.36
CA ASP A 217 -11.82 2.08 -13.25
C ASP A 217 -12.18 1.76 -11.79
N ARG A 218 -11.16 1.52 -10.95
CA ARG A 218 -11.34 1.26 -9.51
C ARG A 218 -10.07 1.55 -8.70
N GLY A 219 -10.21 1.58 -7.38
CA GLY A 219 -9.08 1.65 -6.46
C GLY A 219 -9.17 0.64 -5.31
N PHE A 220 -8.01 0.31 -4.73
CA PHE A 220 -7.89 -0.51 -3.53
C PHE A 220 -7.27 0.34 -2.41
N VAL A 221 -7.95 0.39 -1.27
CA VAL A 221 -7.64 1.32 -0.18
C VAL A 221 -6.92 0.59 0.95
N TYR A 222 -5.75 1.10 1.32
CA TYR A 222 -5.04 0.76 2.55
C TYR A 222 -5.40 1.82 3.58
N SER A 223 -6.41 1.53 4.40
CA SER A 223 -7.07 2.52 5.26
C SER A 223 -6.25 2.91 6.49
N GLU A 224 -5.47 1.98 7.04
CA GLU A 224 -4.62 2.23 8.21
C GLU A 224 -3.40 3.05 7.80
N ARG A 225 -2.76 2.66 6.69
CA ARG A 225 -1.55 3.31 6.17
C ARG A 225 -1.81 4.45 5.18
N LYS A 226 -3.09 4.75 4.91
CA LYS A 226 -3.58 5.90 4.14
C LYS A 226 -2.97 6.02 2.74
N PHE A 227 -3.10 4.97 1.94
CA PHE A 227 -2.82 5.06 0.52
C PHE A 227 -3.82 4.27 -0.32
N VAL A 228 -3.97 4.66 -1.58
CA VAL A 228 -4.88 4.03 -2.54
C VAL A 228 -4.10 3.60 -3.77
N ILE A 229 -4.29 2.36 -4.20
CA ILE A 229 -3.81 1.86 -5.48
C ILE A 229 -4.91 2.04 -6.50
N CYS A 230 -4.59 2.66 -7.63
CA CYS A 230 -5.54 2.91 -8.71
C CYS A 230 -5.33 1.90 -9.83
N PHE A 231 -6.42 1.34 -10.36
CA PHE A 231 -6.41 0.31 -11.40
C PHE A 231 -7.21 0.71 -12.63
N ALA A 232 -6.74 0.30 -13.79
CA ALA A 232 -7.57 0.13 -14.99
C ALA A 232 -7.75 -1.37 -15.26
N ASP A 233 -8.91 -1.75 -15.77
CA ASP A 233 -9.17 -3.10 -16.26
C ASP A 233 -8.44 -3.35 -17.59
N LEU A 234 -8.08 -4.61 -17.84
CA LEU A 234 -7.47 -5.09 -19.09
C LEU A 234 -8.49 -5.70 -20.04
#